data_AF-A0A2J8J9V6-F1
#
_entry.id   AF-A0A2J8J9V6-F1
#
_cell.length_a   1.000
_cell.length_b   1.000
_cell.length_c   1.000
_cell.angle_alpha   90.00
_cell.angle_beta   90.00
_cell.angle_gamma   90.00
#
_symmetry.space_group_name_H-M   'P 1'
#
loop_
_entity.id
_entity.type
_entity.pdbx_description
1 polymer ?
#
loop_
_entity_poly.entity_id
_entity_poly.type
_entity_poly.pdbx_seq_one_letter_code
_entity_poly.pdbx_strand_id
1 'polypeptide(L)'
;MYNIKQSTDTKEAAAIEARRNREKERQNRFFNVRNRVMGVDVQALNNQVGDRKRREAAERSKEAAYGTSQVQYDVVVQMLEKEEADRTRQLAKKVQEFREQKQQLKNGREFSLWDPGQVWKGLPTYLSYSNTYPGPASLQYFSGEDLDRDTRLRMQQGQFRYNLERQQQEQQQAKVDENYA
;
A
#
# COMPACT_ATOMS: atom_id res chain seq x y z
N MET A 1 4.70 81.08 -86.88
CA MET A 1 4.24 79.88 -86.15
C MET A 1 4.56 80.07 -84.69
N TYR A 2 3.55 80.11 -83.82
CA TYR A 2 3.69 80.41 -82.39
C TYR A 2 4.19 79.17 -81.62
N ASN A 3 5.33 79.30 -80.93
CA ASN A 3 5.84 78.28 -80.00
C ASN A 3 5.07 78.36 -78.68
N ILE A 4 4.11 77.47 -78.49
CA ILE A 4 3.41 77.27 -77.21
C ILE A 4 4.38 76.51 -76.30
N LYS A 5 5.06 77.24 -75.40
CA LYS A 5 5.79 76.61 -74.29
C LYS A 5 4.75 76.04 -73.32
N GLN A 6 4.40 74.76 -73.49
CA GLN A 6 3.67 74.01 -72.48
C GLN A 6 4.46 74.08 -71.17
N SER A 7 3.81 74.51 -70.09
CA SER A 7 4.35 74.45 -68.74
C SER A 7 4.68 72.99 -68.44
N THR A 8 5.96 72.66 -68.29
CA THR A 8 6.40 71.34 -67.87
C THR A 8 5.71 71.00 -66.56
N ASP A 9 4.94 69.91 -66.54
CA ASP A 9 4.30 69.42 -65.33
C ASP A 9 5.38 69.15 -64.28
N THR A 10 5.27 69.75 -63.10
CA THR A 10 6.30 69.72 -62.06
C THR A 10 6.62 68.29 -61.62
N LYS A 11 5.65 67.39 -61.75
CA LYS A 11 5.79 65.94 -61.52
C LYS A 11 6.65 65.26 -62.58
N GLU A 12 6.50 65.63 -63.85
CA GLU A 12 7.30 65.07 -64.95
C GLU A 12 8.76 65.49 -64.84
N ALA A 13 9.01 66.77 -64.51
CA ALA A 13 10.36 67.27 -64.26
C ALA A 13 11.05 66.52 -63.10
N ALA A 14 10.34 66.32 -61.98
CA ALA A 14 10.85 65.56 -60.84
C ALA A 14 11.11 64.07 -61.17
N ALA A 15 10.25 63.44 -61.98
CA ALA A 15 10.44 62.07 -62.41
C ALA A 15 11.67 61.91 -63.33
N ILE A 16 11.88 62.86 -64.24
CA ILE A 16 13.05 62.90 -65.13
C ILE A 16 14.34 63.09 -64.31
N GLU A 17 14.31 63.97 -63.31
CA GLU A 17 15.46 64.20 -62.43
C GLU A 17 15.77 62.97 -61.57
N ALA A 18 14.76 62.33 -60.97
CA ALA A 18 14.93 61.08 -60.23
C ALA A 18 15.53 59.97 -61.10
N ARG A 19 15.11 59.86 -62.37
CA ARG A 19 15.68 58.92 -63.34
C ARG A 19 17.15 59.23 -63.64
N ARG A 20 17.50 60.50 -63.85
CA ARG A 20 18.90 60.93 -64.04
C ARG A 20 19.76 60.63 -62.81
N ASN A 21 19.23 60.84 -61.60
CA ASN A 21 19.97 60.56 -60.37
C ASN A 21 20.21 59.05 -60.17
N ARG A 22 19.21 58.20 -60.42
CA ARG A 22 19.40 56.73 -60.41
C ARG A 22 20.41 56.26 -61.46
N GLU A 23 20.39 56.86 -62.65
CA GLU A 23 21.36 56.54 -63.72
C GLU A 23 22.78 56.90 -63.29
N LYS A 24 22.99 58.09 -62.70
CA LYS A 24 24.28 58.52 -62.14
C LYS A 24 24.77 57.58 -61.03
N GLU A 25 23.90 57.19 -60.11
CA GLU A 25 24.21 56.21 -59.06
C GLU A 25 24.57 54.83 -59.62
N ARG A 26 23.94 54.40 -60.73
CA ARG A 26 24.30 53.15 -61.41
C ARG A 26 25.66 53.27 -62.08
N GLN A 27 25.91 54.35 -62.80
CA GLN A 27 27.19 54.61 -63.46
C GLN A 27 28.34 54.64 -62.45
N ASN A 28 28.17 55.34 -61.31
CA ASN A 28 29.15 55.38 -60.23
C ASN A 28 29.49 53.99 -59.67
N ARG A 29 28.53 53.07 -59.64
CA ARG A 29 28.75 51.67 -59.23
C ARG A 29 29.44 50.83 -60.32
N PHE A 30 29.06 51.02 -61.58
CA PHE A 30 29.54 50.20 -62.70
C PHE A 30 30.96 50.57 -63.15
N PHE A 31 31.30 51.85 -63.16
CA PHE A 31 32.60 52.35 -63.60
C PHE A 31 33.70 52.23 -62.52
N ASN A 32 33.33 52.10 -61.24
CA ASN A 32 34.29 51.84 -60.17
C ASN A 32 34.63 50.34 -60.11
N VAL A 33 35.78 49.95 -60.69
CA VAL A 33 36.24 48.55 -60.78
C VAL A 33 36.37 47.89 -59.39
N ARG A 34 36.82 48.64 -58.37
CA ARG A 34 37.01 48.10 -57.01
C ARG A 34 35.67 47.76 -56.34
N ASN A 35 34.67 48.63 -56.46
CA ASN A 35 33.33 48.38 -55.94
C ASN A 35 32.62 47.26 -56.71
N ARG A 36 32.90 47.10 -58.01
CA ARG A 36 32.35 46.02 -58.83
C ARG A 36 32.89 44.65 -58.45
N VAL A 37 34.17 44.54 -58.10
CA VAL A 37 34.82 43.26 -57.78
C VAL A 37 34.72 42.91 -56.28
N MET A 38 34.81 43.90 -55.38
CA MET A 38 34.90 43.67 -53.92
C MET A 38 34.00 44.60 -53.08
N GLY A 39 33.04 45.30 -53.70
CA GLY A 39 32.15 46.20 -52.98
C GLY A 39 31.24 45.45 -52.02
N VAL A 40 31.40 45.70 -50.73
CA VAL A 40 30.58 45.12 -49.66
C VAL A 40 30.10 46.24 -48.75
N ASP A 41 28.82 46.21 -48.38
CA ASP A 41 28.27 47.14 -47.39
C ASP A 41 28.65 46.68 -45.98
N VAL A 42 29.81 47.14 -45.52
CA VAL A 42 30.36 46.82 -44.20
C VAL A 42 29.43 47.32 -43.07
N GLN A 43 28.72 48.43 -43.27
CA GLN A 43 27.80 48.95 -42.25
C GLN A 43 26.57 48.05 -42.11
N ALA A 44 25.98 47.61 -43.24
CA ALA A 44 24.87 46.66 -43.20
C ALA A 44 25.27 45.31 -42.57
N LEU A 45 26.46 44.79 -42.89
CA LEU A 45 26.96 43.55 -42.28
C LEU A 45 27.21 43.71 -40.77
N ASN A 46 27.79 44.83 -40.34
CA ASN A 46 27.98 45.10 -38.91
C ASN A 46 26.65 45.18 -38.16
N ASN A 47 25.63 45.80 -38.77
CA ASN A 47 24.28 45.84 -38.22
C ASN A 47 23.68 44.43 -38.09
N GLN A 48 23.80 43.59 -39.13
CA GLN A 48 23.33 42.19 -39.11
C GLN A 48 24.03 41.36 -38.02
N VAL A 49 25.33 41.53 -37.84
CA VAL A 49 26.09 40.86 -36.77
C VAL A 49 25.60 41.34 -35.40
N GLY A 50 25.33 42.63 -35.25
CA GLY A 50 24.75 43.22 -34.04
C GLY A 50 23.36 42.65 -33.72
N ASP A 51 22.48 42.56 -34.72
CA ASP A 51 21.15 41.95 -34.60
C ASP A 51 21.24 40.48 -34.19
N ARG A 52 22.15 39.71 -34.79
CA ARG A 52 22.37 38.31 -34.44
C ARG A 52 22.83 38.17 -32.98
N LYS A 53 23.82 38.95 -32.55
CA LYS A 53 24.30 38.93 -31.15
C LYS A 53 23.19 39.29 -30.16
N ARG A 54 22.34 40.27 -30.49
CA ARG A 54 21.18 40.64 -29.66
C ARG A 54 20.19 39.48 -29.55
N ARG A 55 19.88 38.78 -30.64
CA ARG A 55 19.01 37.60 -30.62
C ARG A 55 19.60 36.47 -29.79
N GLU A 56 20.86 36.12 -30.01
CA GLU A 56 21.55 35.07 -29.24
C GLU A 56 21.61 35.39 -27.73
N ALA A 57 21.80 36.66 -27.36
CA ALA A 57 21.79 37.08 -25.96
C ALA A 57 20.39 36.98 -25.34
N ALA A 58 19.35 37.36 -26.10
CA ALA A 58 17.96 37.23 -25.66
C ALA A 58 17.56 35.76 -25.49
N GLU A 59 17.96 34.88 -26.40
CA GLU A 59 17.73 33.44 -26.30
C GLU A 59 18.45 32.84 -25.09
N ARG A 60 19.74 33.17 -24.89
CA ARG A 60 20.49 32.74 -23.69
C ARG A 60 19.84 33.20 -22.39
N SER A 61 19.32 34.43 -22.35
CA SER A 61 18.60 34.94 -21.17
C SER A 61 17.30 34.19 -20.92
N LYS A 62 16.58 33.79 -21.98
CA LYS A 62 15.36 32.98 -21.86
C LYS A 62 15.68 31.58 -21.36
N GLU A 63 16.67 30.93 -21.94
CA GLU A 63 17.12 29.60 -21.54
C GLU A 63 17.57 29.58 -20.07
N ALA A 64 18.33 30.58 -19.65
CA ALA A 64 18.71 30.73 -18.24
C ALA A 64 17.49 30.88 -17.31
N ALA A 65 16.46 31.64 -17.72
CA ALA A 65 15.23 31.78 -16.95
C ALA A 65 14.42 30.47 -16.90
N TYR A 66 14.38 29.70 -17.99
CA TYR A 66 13.76 28.37 -17.96
C TYR A 66 14.54 27.40 -17.07
N GLY A 67 15.87 27.45 -17.10
CA GLY A 67 16.71 26.64 -16.23
C GLY A 67 16.47 26.93 -14.74
N THR A 68 16.31 28.20 -14.35
CA THR A 68 15.98 28.53 -12.96
C THR A 68 14.58 28.06 -12.56
N SER A 69 13.58 28.20 -13.43
CA SER A 69 12.24 27.65 -13.18
C SER A 69 12.25 26.13 -13.07
N GLN A 70 13.02 25.43 -13.91
CA GLN A 70 13.14 23.98 -13.85
C GLN A 70 13.69 23.50 -12.50
N VAL A 71 14.77 24.13 -12.01
CA VAL A 71 15.33 23.81 -10.69
C VAL A 71 14.29 24.00 -9.57
N GLN A 72 13.47 25.05 -9.66
CA GLN A 72 12.40 25.26 -8.68
C GLN A 72 11.34 24.15 -8.73
N TYR A 73 10.93 23.75 -9.92
CA TYR A 73 9.98 22.65 -10.09
C TYR A 73 10.54 21.31 -9.62
N ASP A 74 11.81 21.02 -9.90
CA ASP A 74 12.46 19.78 -9.46
C ASP A 74 12.46 19.66 -7.92
N VAL A 75 12.71 20.77 -7.22
CA VAL A 75 12.63 20.81 -5.75
C VAL A 75 11.22 20.52 -5.26
N VAL A 76 10.19 21.10 -5.91
CA VAL A 76 8.78 20.84 -5.56
C VAL A 76 8.42 19.37 -5.79
N VAL A 77 8.83 18.78 -6.91
CA VAL A 77 8.59 17.37 -7.22
C VAL A 77 9.21 16.46 -6.14
N GLN A 78 10.48 16.70 -5.78
CA GLN A 78 11.15 15.91 -4.74
C GLN A 78 10.47 16.04 -3.36
N MET A 79 9.90 17.20 -3.03
CA MET A 79 9.14 17.35 -1.78
C MET A 79 7.84 16.55 -1.82
N LEU A 80 7.09 16.61 -2.93
CA LEU A 80 5.84 15.87 -3.08
C LEU A 80 6.06 14.35 -3.06
N GLU A 81 7.11 13.85 -3.70
CA GLU A 81 7.48 12.43 -3.66
C GLU A 81 7.78 11.96 -2.23
N LYS A 82 8.50 12.76 -1.44
CA LYS A 82 8.75 12.45 -0.03
C LYS A 82 7.46 12.43 0.79
N GLU A 83 6.58 13.41 0.60
CA GLU A 83 5.29 13.44 1.28
C GLU A 83 4.44 12.21 0.94
N GLU A 84 4.41 11.79 -0.33
CA GLU A 84 3.68 10.61 -0.77
C GLU A 84 4.27 9.32 -0.15
N ALA A 85 5.60 9.19 -0.16
CA ALA A 85 6.29 8.07 0.48
C ALA A 85 6.00 7.99 1.99
N ASP A 86 5.96 9.13 2.68
CA ASP A 86 5.61 9.18 4.11
C ASP A 86 4.14 8.82 4.34
N ARG A 87 3.21 9.31 3.51
CA ARG A 87 1.78 8.97 3.59
C ARG A 87 1.55 7.47 3.38
N THR A 88 2.16 6.88 2.36
CA THR A 88 2.03 5.44 2.06
C THR A 88 2.61 4.60 3.20
N ARG A 89 3.77 4.98 3.74
CA ARG A 89 4.36 4.34 4.92
C ARG A 89 3.45 4.42 6.14
N GLN A 90 2.89 5.58 6.44
CA GLN A 90 1.97 5.76 7.56
C GLN A 90 0.70 4.92 7.40
N LEU A 91 0.15 4.86 6.19
CA LEU A 91 -1.02 4.04 5.89
C LEU A 91 -0.72 2.55 6.06
N ALA A 92 0.41 2.08 5.54
CA ALA A 92 0.85 0.69 5.74
C ALA A 92 1.03 0.35 7.22
N LYS A 93 1.60 1.27 8.01
CA LYS A 93 1.73 1.11 9.47
C LYS A 93 0.37 0.99 10.14
N LYS A 94 -0.59 1.87 9.83
CA LYS A 94 -1.95 1.81 10.39
C LYS A 94 -2.67 0.52 10.02
N VAL A 95 -2.51 0.04 8.78
CA VAL A 95 -3.08 -1.26 8.36
C VAL A 95 -2.47 -2.39 9.16
N GLN A 96 -1.15 -2.37 9.37
CA GLN A 96 -0.47 -3.40 10.16
C GLN A 96 -0.90 -3.35 11.63
N GLU A 97 -0.94 -2.18 12.25
CA GLU A 97 -1.45 -1.98 13.61
C GLU A 97 -2.90 -2.49 13.74
N PHE A 98 -3.75 -2.24 12.74
CA PHE A 98 -5.11 -2.76 12.72
C PHE A 98 -5.17 -4.30 12.64
N ARG A 99 -4.34 -4.91 11.79
CA ARG A 99 -4.21 -6.37 11.69
C ARG A 99 -3.79 -6.98 13.03
N GLU A 100 -2.76 -6.39 13.64
CA GLU A 100 -2.23 -6.83 14.92
C GLU A 100 -3.21 -6.63 16.07
N GLN A 101 -4.07 -5.61 16.06
CA GLN A 101 -5.03 -5.39 17.15
C GLN A 101 -6.33 -6.16 16.96
N LYS A 102 -6.88 -6.18 15.74
CA LYS A 102 -8.25 -6.63 15.48
C LYS A 102 -8.30 -7.98 14.78
N GLN A 103 -7.31 -8.33 13.97
CA GLN A 103 -7.29 -9.55 13.16
C GLN A 103 -6.37 -10.63 13.74
N GLN A 104 -6.09 -10.58 15.04
CA GLN A 104 -5.39 -11.67 15.70
C GLN A 104 -6.19 -12.96 15.58
N LEU A 105 -5.50 -14.07 15.31
CA LEU A 105 -6.10 -15.40 15.24
C LEU A 105 -6.90 -15.74 16.51
N LYS A 106 -6.40 -15.31 17.67
CA LYS A 106 -7.04 -15.50 18.99
C LYS A 106 -8.43 -14.87 19.10
N ASN A 107 -8.69 -13.81 18.34
CA ASN A 107 -9.97 -13.10 18.33
C ASN A 107 -10.97 -13.72 17.34
N GLY A 108 -10.57 -14.77 16.61
CA GLY A 108 -11.43 -15.47 15.66
C GLY A 108 -12.54 -16.23 16.37
N ARG A 109 -13.74 -16.22 15.79
CA ARG A 109 -14.93 -16.93 16.32
C ARG A 109 -14.68 -18.43 16.52
N GLU A 110 -13.91 -19.02 15.62
CA GLU A 110 -13.60 -20.46 15.60
C GLU A 110 -12.28 -20.79 16.31
N PHE A 111 -11.60 -19.80 16.89
CA PHE A 111 -10.29 -20.03 17.52
C PHE A 111 -10.36 -21.09 18.63
N SER A 112 -11.48 -21.17 19.36
CA SER A 112 -11.69 -22.20 20.38
C SER A 112 -11.62 -23.63 19.84
N LEU A 113 -11.92 -23.85 18.55
CA LEU A 113 -11.82 -25.15 17.89
C LEU A 113 -10.39 -25.44 17.42
N TRP A 114 -9.64 -24.39 17.06
CA TRP A 114 -8.28 -24.49 16.53
C TRP A 114 -7.19 -24.34 17.59
N ASP A 115 -7.56 -24.01 18.83
CA ASP A 115 -6.61 -23.77 19.92
C ASP A 115 -5.83 -25.06 20.22
N PRO A 116 -4.49 -25.08 20.02
CA PRO A 116 -3.67 -26.25 20.33
C PRO A 116 -3.74 -26.64 21.81
N GLY A 117 -4.07 -25.69 22.68
CA GLY A 117 -4.27 -25.90 24.11
C GLY A 117 -5.65 -26.45 24.48
N GLN A 118 -6.58 -26.63 23.52
CA GLN A 118 -7.97 -27.02 23.81
C GLN A 118 -8.03 -28.34 24.61
N VAL A 119 -7.21 -29.32 24.24
CA VAL A 119 -7.15 -30.63 24.93
C VAL A 119 -6.74 -30.50 26.40
N TRP A 120 -5.85 -29.56 26.71
CA TRP A 120 -5.37 -29.31 28.08
C TRP A 120 -6.31 -28.43 28.90
N LYS A 121 -7.13 -27.60 28.24
CA LYS A 121 -8.11 -26.70 28.86
C LYS A 121 -9.47 -27.37 29.08
N GLY A 122 -9.76 -28.43 28.33
CA GLY A 122 -10.99 -29.20 28.49
C GLY A 122 -11.06 -29.85 29.87
N LEU A 123 -12.16 -29.64 30.58
CA LEU A 123 -12.45 -30.41 31.79
C LEU A 123 -12.68 -31.88 31.40
N PRO A 124 -12.30 -32.84 32.26
CA PRO A 124 -12.68 -34.24 32.07
C PRO A 124 -14.20 -34.36 31.85
N THR A 125 -14.60 -35.17 30.88
CA THR A 125 -16.00 -35.43 30.56
C THR A 125 -16.77 -36.05 31.73
N TYR A 126 -16.07 -36.76 32.62
CA TYR A 126 -16.63 -37.26 33.86
C TYR A 126 -15.77 -36.81 35.03
N LEU A 127 -16.34 -36.00 35.91
CA LEU A 127 -15.71 -35.54 37.14
C LEU A 127 -16.49 -36.15 38.31
N SER A 128 -16.02 -37.27 38.85
CA SER A 128 -16.75 -38.02 39.90
C SER A 128 -16.92 -37.27 41.23
N TYR A 129 -16.34 -36.07 41.34
CA TYR A 129 -16.41 -35.20 42.53
C TYR A 129 -17.49 -34.12 42.43
N SER A 130 -18.07 -33.88 41.25
CA SER A 130 -19.12 -32.87 41.12
C SER A 130 -20.47 -33.51 41.47
N ASN A 131 -21.20 -32.90 42.41
CA ASN A 131 -22.54 -33.34 42.85
C ASN A 131 -23.63 -33.22 41.77
N THR A 132 -23.24 -33.14 40.50
CA THR A 132 -24.13 -33.00 39.34
C THR A 132 -23.89 -34.20 38.43
N TYR A 133 -24.71 -35.23 38.58
CA TYR A 133 -24.67 -36.38 37.69
C TYR A 133 -25.10 -35.93 36.28
N PRO A 134 -24.33 -36.31 35.24
CA PRO A 134 -24.76 -36.12 33.87
C PRO A 134 -26.12 -36.81 33.65
N GLY A 135 -27.06 -36.15 32.98
CA GLY A 135 -28.34 -36.75 32.65
C GLY A 135 -28.19 -38.00 31.76
N PRO A 136 -29.21 -38.88 31.68
CA PRO A 136 -29.11 -40.17 30.97
C PRO A 136 -28.80 -40.02 29.47
N ALA A 137 -29.18 -38.91 28.84
CA ALA A 137 -28.87 -38.61 27.44
C ALA A 137 -27.36 -38.42 27.17
N SER A 138 -26.58 -38.08 28.19
CA SER A 138 -25.12 -37.91 28.05
C SER A 138 -24.38 -39.23 27.84
N LEU A 139 -24.97 -40.36 28.26
CA LEU A 139 -24.34 -41.68 28.27
C LEU A 139 -22.98 -41.73 29.00
N GLN A 140 -22.71 -40.77 29.90
CA GLN A 140 -21.46 -40.70 30.68
C GLN A 140 -21.56 -41.46 32.02
N TYR A 141 -22.78 -41.69 32.51
CA TYR A 141 -23.05 -42.38 33.76
C TYR A 141 -24.17 -43.39 33.53
N PHE A 142 -23.97 -44.63 33.99
CA PHE A 142 -24.95 -45.69 33.90
C PHE A 142 -25.26 -46.22 35.30
N SER A 143 -26.53 -46.24 35.68
CA SER A 143 -26.96 -46.73 37.00
C SER A 143 -26.71 -48.22 37.22
N GLY A 144 -26.45 -48.99 36.16
CA GLY A 144 -26.04 -50.39 36.26
C GLY A 144 -24.55 -50.58 36.57
N GLU A 145 -23.73 -49.52 36.51
CA GLU A 145 -22.33 -49.57 36.89
C GLU A 145 -22.22 -49.61 38.43
N ASP A 146 -22.00 -50.80 38.96
CA ASP A 146 -21.87 -51.04 40.39
C ASP A 146 -20.43 -50.76 40.86
N LEU A 147 -20.14 -49.49 41.16
CA LEU A 147 -18.85 -49.06 41.72
C LEU A 147 -18.57 -49.70 43.10
N ASP A 148 -19.63 -50.05 43.83
CA ASP A 148 -19.58 -50.67 45.15
C ASP A 148 -19.68 -52.20 45.11
N ARG A 149 -19.41 -52.82 43.96
CA ARG A 149 -19.49 -54.28 43.82
C ARG A 149 -18.61 -55.00 44.81
N ASP A 150 -17.37 -54.53 44.99
CA ASP A 150 -16.40 -55.16 45.88
C ASP A 150 -16.79 -55.02 47.35
N THR A 151 -17.31 -53.87 47.75
CA THR A 151 -17.80 -53.63 49.12
C THR A 151 -19.03 -54.50 49.38
N ARG A 152 -20.00 -54.52 48.44
CA ARG A 152 -21.17 -55.40 48.49
C ARG A 152 -20.79 -56.88 48.58
N LEU A 153 -19.83 -57.34 47.78
CA LEU A 153 -19.38 -58.74 47.78
C LEU A 153 -18.71 -59.10 49.10
N ARG A 154 -17.87 -58.21 49.66
CA ARG A 154 -17.26 -58.40 50.99
C ARG A 154 -18.33 -58.50 52.09
N MET A 155 -19.35 -57.65 52.05
CA MET A 155 -20.47 -57.72 53.00
C MET A 155 -21.24 -59.05 52.86
N GLN A 156 -21.54 -59.48 51.64
CA GLN A 156 -22.20 -60.78 51.41
C GLN A 156 -21.36 -61.96 51.92
N GLN A 157 -20.07 -61.99 51.63
CA GLN A 157 -19.17 -63.03 52.14
C GLN A 157 -19.13 -63.05 53.67
N GLY A 158 -19.10 -61.88 54.32
CA GLY A 158 -19.18 -61.77 55.77
C GLY A 158 -20.49 -62.33 56.34
N GLN A 159 -21.61 -62.00 55.71
CA GLN A 159 -22.93 -62.53 56.09
C GLN A 159 -23.02 -64.05 55.91
N PHE A 160 -22.53 -64.59 54.78
CA PHE A 160 -22.51 -66.04 54.55
C PHE A 160 -21.66 -66.77 55.58
N ARG A 161 -20.48 -66.24 55.93
CA ARG A 161 -19.63 -66.81 56.97
C ARG A 161 -20.33 -66.83 58.32
N TYR A 162 -20.90 -65.70 58.73
CA TYR A 162 -21.63 -65.58 59.99
C TYR A 162 -22.80 -66.58 60.08
N ASN A 163 -23.59 -66.70 59.02
CA ASN A 163 -24.73 -67.61 58.98
C ASN A 163 -24.28 -69.08 59.04
N LEU A 164 -23.19 -69.43 58.36
CA LEU A 164 -22.64 -70.79 58.38
C LEU A 164 -22.12 -71.16 59.78
N GLU A 165 -21.41 -70.24 60.43
CA GLU A 165 -20.93 -70.42 61.80
C GLU A 165 -22.10 -70.65 62.79
N ARG A 166 -23.18 -69.86 62.67
CA ARG A 166 -24.40 -70.08 63.47
C ARG A 166 -25.04 -71.45 63.22
N GLN A 167 -25.23 -71.86 61.97
CA GLN A 167 -25.83 -73.17 61.66
C GLN A 167 -24.98 -74.33 62.19
N GLN A 168 -23.66 -74.23 62.13
CA GLN A 168 -22.77 -75.24 62.71
C GLN A 168 -22.92 -75.32 64.23
N GLN A 169 -23.02 -74.17 64.91
CA GLN A 169 -23.27 -74.13 66.36
C GLN A 169 -24.63 -74.73 66.71
N GLU A 170 -25.69 -74.37 65.99
CA GLU A 170 -27.04 -74.92 66.20
C GLU A 170 -27.08 -76.44 65.97
N GLN A 171 -26.42 -76.95 64.93
CA GLN A 171 -26.30 -78.39 64.69
C GLN A 171 -25.49 -79.11 65.78
N GLN A 172 -24.41 -78.51 66.28
CA GLN A 172 -23.64 -79.07 67.38
C GLN A 172 -24.47 -79.11 68.67
N GLN A 173 -25.23 -78.06 68.97
CA GLN A 173 -26.14 -78.01 70.10
C GLN A 173 -27.24 -79.07 69.98
N ALA A 174 -27.90 -79.20 68.82
CA ALA A 174 -28.93 -80.21 68.60
C ALA A 174 -28.39 -81.65 68.78
N LYS A 175 -27.16 -81.93 68.31
CA LYS A 175 -26.50 -83.23 68.54
C LYS A 175 -26.15 -83.49 70.00
N VAL A 176 -25.81 -82.44 70.74
CA VAL A 176 -25.59 -82.55 72.19
C VAL A 176 -26.91 -82.86 72.87
N ASP A 177 -27.97 -82.12 72.57
CA ASP A 177 -29.31 -82.33 73.13
C ASP A 177 -29.86 -83.72 72.81
N GLU A 178 -29.66 -84.25 71.59
CA GLU A 178 -30.00 -85.64 71.24
C GLU A 178 -29.20 -86.70 72.01
N ASN A 179 -27.95 -86.42 72.38
CA ASN A 179 -27.12 -87.35 73.17
C ASN A 179 -27.40 -87.28 74.68
N TYR A 180 -28.05 -86.22 75.16
CA TYR A 180 -28.47 -86.04 76.56
C TYR A 180 -29.95 -86.38 76.80
N ALA A 181 -30.70 -86.75 75.76
CA ALA A 181 -32.05 -87.32 75.80
C ALA A 181 -32.02 -88.85 75.80
#